data_AF-A0A7C8ZDH7-F1
#
_entry.id   AF-A0A7C8ZDH7-F1
#
_cell.length_a   1.000
_cell.length_b   1.000
_cell.length_c   1.000
_cell.angle_alpha   90.00
_cell.angle_beta   90.00
_cell.angle_gamma   90.00
#
_symmetry.space_group_name_H-M   'P 1'
#
loop_
_entity.id
_entity.type
_entity.pdbx_description
1 polymer ?
#
loop_
_entity_poly.entity_id
_entity_poly.type
_entity_poly.pdbx_seq_one_letter_code
_entity_poly.pdbx_strand_id
1 'polypeptide(L)'
;SSDLRIFVRRRVRETQERKIKIIYMASSRANFLVPVISKTYCSSSQVVLWVRRRPHVPGGGGLVVMDCSQRVVFKVDGCGIIGKKGELILRDGHGEPILLIRQKGGIVEALSIYKQWKGYSYDFQGLQKLAFSIREPNACFSRHNAIGISIEPKGSGGHGKNWDFEVKGYFPDKDCSIVDSKGNVVAQVGVKEEIEKVMTSKDLYHVVVKPGMDQAFVFGVIAVLDYMHHESTRC
;
A
#
# COMPACT_ATOMS: atom_id res chain seq x y z
N SER A 1 -21.74 6.99 -41.83
CA SER A 1 -20.54 6.11 -41.86
C SER A 1 -19.75 6.09 -40.53
N SER A 2 -19.87 7.11 -39.67
CA SER A 2 -19.20 7.25 -38.37
C SER A 2 -19.85 6.43 -37.24
N ASP A 3 -21.17 6.40 -37.17
CA ASP A 3 -21.91 5.74 -36.07
C ASP A 3 -21.73 4.22 -36.03
N LEU A 4 -21.66 3.59 -37.20
CA LEU A 4 -21.43 2.14 -37.30
C LEU A 4 -20.04 1.75 -36.75
N ARG A 5 -19.02 2.60 -36.94
CA ARG A 5 -17.67 2.36 -36.39
C ARG A 5 -17.64 2.50 -34.87
N ILE A 6 -18.40 3.45 -34.30
CA ILE A 6 -18.52 3.64 -32.85
C ILE A 6 -19.23 2.45 -32.21
N PHE A 7 -20.31 1.97 -32.85
CA PHE A 7 -21.07 0.83 -32.38
C PHE A 7 -20.25 -0.46 -32.39
N VAL A 8 -19.50 -0.74 -33.47
CA VAL A 8 -18.59 -1.89 -33.53
C VAL A 8 -17.50 -1.81 -32.46
N ARG A 9 -16.88 -0.63 -32.24
CA ARG A 9 -15.88 -0.45 -31.17
C ARG A 9 -16.46 -0.64 -29.76
N ARG A 10 -17.72 -0.24 -29.51
CA ARG A 10 -18.40 -0.52 -28.23
C ARG A 10 -18.66 -2.01 -28.06
N ARG A 11 -19.16 -2.69 -29.09
CA ARG A 11 -19.45 -4.13 -29.03
C ARG A 11 -18.20 -5.00 -28.87
N VAL A 12 -17.09 -4.64 -29.52
CA VAL A 12 -15.79 -5.32 -29.33
C VAL A 12 -15.28 -5.12 -27.91
N ARG A 13 -15.38 -3.91 -27.33
CA ARG A 13 -14.99 -3.63 -25.93
C ARG A 13 -15.84 -4.41 -24.93
N GLU A 14 -17.16 -4.42 -25.10
CA GLU A 14 -18.07 -5.14 -24.22
C GLU A 14 -17.84 -6.66 -24.30
N THR A 15 -17.49 -7.18 -25.48
CA THR A 15 -17.12 -8.60 -25.65
C THR A 15 -15.76 -8.91 -25.02
N GLN A 16 -14.80 -8.00 -25.10
CA GLN A 16 -13.50 -8.12 -24.45
C GLN A 16 -13.66 -8.12 -22.92
N GLU A 17 -14.47 -7.22 -22.37
CA GLU A 17 -14.81 -7.16 -20.95
C GLU A 17 -15.51 -8.43 -20.47
N ARG A 18 -16.49 -8.94 -21.23
CA ARG A 18 -17.15 -10.22 -20.93
C ARG A 18 -16.17 -11.39 -20.98
N LYS A 19 -15.27 -11.44 -21.96
CA LYS A 19 -14.22 -12.48 -22.04
C LYS A 19 -13.24 -12.39 -20.87
N ILE A 20 -12.79 -11.19 -20.49
CA ILE A 20 -11.95 -10.97 -19.30
C ILE A 20 -12.68 -11.45 -18.04
N LYS A 21 -13.96 -11.13 -17.90
CA LYS A 21 -14.80 -11.54 -16.76
C LYS A 21 -15.00 -13.05 -16.71
N ILE A 22 -15.20 -13.71 -17.86
CA ILE A 22 -15.34 -15.18 -17.97
C ILE A 22 -14.01 -15.88 -17.67
N ILE A 23 -12.89 -15.38 -18.19
CA ILE A 23 -11.54 -15.90 -17.86
C ILE A 23 -11.26 -15.76 -16.35
N TYR A 24 -11.71 -14.66 -15.74
CA TYR A 24 -11.63 -14.45 -14.29
C TYR A 24 -12.49 -15.46 -13.49
N MET A 25 -13.65 -15.84 -14.00
CA MET A 25 -14.54 -16.82 -13.37
C MET A 25 -14.07 -18.27 -13.54
N ALA A 26 -13.31 -18.58 -14.61
CA ALA A 26 -12.87 -19.93 -14.92
C ALA A 26 -11.54 -20.36 -14.23
N SER A 27 -10.82 -19.44 -13.58
CA SER A 27 -9.55 -19.73 -12.90
C SER A 27 -9.75 -20.05 -11.42
N SER A 28 -10.32 -21.22 -11.13
CA SER A 28 -10.72 -21.65 -9.78
C SER A 28 -9.72 -22.59 -9.09
N ARG A 29 -8.41 -22.29 -9.13
CA ARG A 29 -7.40 -23.09 -8.39
C ARG A 29 -6.16 -22.37 -7.86
N ALA A 30 -6.24 -21.06 -7.69
CA ALA A 30 -5.36 -20.31 -6.80
C ALA A 30 -6.17 -19.15 -6.24
N ASN A 31 -6.17 -18.96 -4.92
CA ASN A 31 -6.77 -17.78 -4.30
C ASN A 31 -5.92 -16.55 -4.67
N PHE A 32 -6.00 -16.10 -5.93
CA PHE A 32 -5.45 -14.83 -6.35
C PHE A 32 -6.32 -13.75 -5.70
N LEU A 33 -5.81 -13.17 -4.60
CA LEU A 33 -6.30 -11.89 -4.11
C LEU A 33 -6.35 -10.94 -5.31
N VAL A 34 -7.53 -10.37 -5.57
CA VAL A 34 -7.69 -9.33 -6.57
C VAL A 34 -6.66 -8.23 -6.24
N PRO A 35 -5.85 -7.76 -7.22
CA PRO A 35 -4.86 -6.73 -6.96
C PRO A 35 -5.56 -5.51 -6.37
N VAL A 36 -5.03 -4.99 -5.27
CA VAL A 36 -5.64 -3.89 -4.52
C VAL A 36 -5.49 -2.58 -5.31
N ILE A 37 -4.35 -2.39 -5.98
CA ILE A 37 -4.02 -1.22 -6.79
C ILE A 37 -3.97 -1.59 -8.27
N SER A 38 -3.06 -2.49 -8.65
CA SER A 38 -2.89 -2.89 -10.05
C SER A 38 -2.11 -4.19 -10.18
N LYS A 39 -2.54 -5.04 -11.12
CA LYS A 39 -1.87 -6.30 -11.44
C LYS A 39 -0.42 -6.10 -11.91
N THR A 40 -0.10 -4.93 -12.44
CA THR A 40 1.27 -4.57 -12.87
C THR A 40 2.29 -4.61 -11.71
N TYR A 41 1.82 -4.43 -10.47
CA TYR A 41 2.65 -4.48 -9.27
C TYR A 41 2.61 -5.85 -8.57
N CYS A 42 2.00 -6.87 -9.19
CA CYS A 42 1.97 -8.24 -8.67
C CYS A 42 3.03 -9.08 -9.37
N SER A 43 3.96 -9.66 -8.61
CA SER A 43 4.93 -10.63 -9.13
C SER A 43 4.40 -12.06 -9.00
N SER A 44 4.72 -12.94 -9.95
CA SER A 44 4.44 -14.38 -9.83
C SER A 44 5.39 -15.11 -8.87
N SER A 45 6.50 -14.47 -8.49
CA SER A 45 7.49 -14.98 -7.55
C SER A 45 7.61 -14.07 -6.33
N GLN A 46 8.22 -14.59 -5.27
CA GLN A 46 8.55 -13.79 -4.09
C GLN A 46 9.54 -12.69 -4.50
N VAL A 47 9.33 -11.48 -3.98
CA VAL A 47 10.21 -10.33 -4.25
C VAL A 47 10.82 -9.86 -2.94
N VAL A 48 12.11 -9.50 -2.98
CA VAL A 48 12.80 -8.83 -1.87
C VAL A 48 13.19 -7.44 -2.35
N LEU A 49 12.73 -6.43 -1.63
CA LEU A 49 12.95 -5.02 -1.95
C LEU A 49 13.66 -4.34 -0.78
N TRP A 50 14.53 -3.40 -1.11
CA TRP A 50 15.32 -2.63 -0.15
C TRP A 50 14.68 -1.27 0.04
N VAL A 51 14.56 -0.84 1.29
CA VAL A 51 13.99 0.46 1.63
C VAL A 51 15.03 1.28 2.35
N ARG A 52 15.26 2.49 1.83
CA ARG A 52 16.06 3.49 2.50
C ARG A 52 15.23 4.19 3.57
N ARG A 53 15.65 4.06 4.83
CA ARG A 53 15.17 4.83 5.98
C ARG A 53 15.29 6.31 5.65
N ARG A 54 14.35 7.09 6.16
CA ARG A 54 14.40 8.54 5.98
C ARG A 54 15.61 9.12 6.74
N PRO A 55 16.46 9.92 6.08
CA PRO A 55 17.45 10.77 6.74
C PRO A 55 16.83 11.69 7.80
N HIS A 56 17.44 11.76 8.98
CA HIS A 56 17.01 12.64 10.07
C HIS A 56 17.48 14.09 9.86
N VAL A 57 17.08 14.72 8.76
CA VAL A 57 17.45 16.11 8.42
C VAL A 57 16.22 16.90 7.96
N PRO A 58 16.20 18.24 8.15
CA PRO A 58 15.15 19.09 7.58
C PRO A 58 15.06 18.89 6.06
N GLY A 59 13.88 18.53 5.56
CA GLY A 59 13.70 18.18 4.15
C GLY A 59 14.24 16.80 3.75
N GLY A 60 14.49 15.90 4.70
CA GLY A 60 15.11 14.57 4.57
C GLY A 60 14.49 13.59 3.57
N GLY A 61 13.56 14.02 2.72
CA GLY A 61 12.97 13.23 1.66
C GLY A 61 12.03 12.15 2.19
N GLY A 62 11.22 11.57 1.29
CA GLY A 62 10.41 10.41 1.68
C GLY A 62 11.13 9.09 1.43
N LEU A 63 10.40 7.98 1.49
CA LEU A 63 10.97 6.64 1.36
C LEU A 63 11.39 6.37 -0.09
N VAL A 64 12.51 5.67 -0.26
CA VAL A 64 12.97 5.17 -1.55
C VAL A 64 13.05 3.66 -1.46
N VAL A 65 12.40 2.97 -2.40
CA VAL A 65 12.34 1.52 -2.49
C VAL A 65 13.10 1.09 -3.73
N MET A 66 13.99 0.11 -3.56
CA MET A 66 14.89 -0.38 -4.61
C MET A 66 14.79 -1.89 -4.77
N ASP A 67 15.01 -2.38 -6.00
CA ASP A 67 15.17 -3.80 -6.26
C ASP A 67 16.59 -4.30 -5.91
N CYS A 68 16.85 -5.59 -6.12
CA CYS A 68 18.17 -6.19 -5.89
C CYS A 68 19.27 -5.63 -6.81
N SER A 69 18.90 -4.98 -7.92
CA SER A 69 19.80 -4.30 -8.84
C SER A 69 19.99 -2.81 -8.50
N GLN A 70 19.54 -2.40 -7.31
CA GLN A 70 19.59 -1.01 -6.82
C GLN A 70 18.80 -0.01 -7.67
N ARG A 71 17.87 -0.49 -8.51
CA ARG A 71 17.00 0.39 -9.28
C ARG A 71 15.82 0.81 -8.42
N VAL A 72 15.49 2.10 -8.47
CA VAL A 72 14.32 2.63 -7.75
C VAL A 72 13.05 2.08 -8.38
N VAL A 73 12.24 1.38 -7.59
CA VAL A 73 10.95 0.81 -8.01
C VAL A 73 9.78 1.60 -7.47
N PHE A 74 9.93 2.22 -6.29
CA PHE A 74 8.95 3.14 -5.74
C PHE A 74 9.62 4.29 -4.99
N LYS A 75 8.93 5.42 -4.96
CA LYS A 75 9.25 6.56 -4.10
C LYS A 75 8.00 7.03 -3.37
N VAL A 76 8.13 7.32 -2.09
CA VAL A 76 7.07 7.96 -1.30
C VAL A 76 7.44 9.41 -1.12
N ASP A 77 6.55 10.32 -1.45
CA ASP A 77 6.65 11.75 -1.13
C ASP A 77 5.63 12.13 -0.03
N GLY A 78 5.75 13.35 0.52
CA GLY A 78 4.80 13.90 1.50
C GLY A 78 5.17 13.66 2.97
N CYS A 79 6.35 13.09 3.22
CA CYS A 79 6.81 12.74 4.56
C CYS A 79 7.97 13.65 5.02
N GLY A 80 7.75 14.97 4.98
CA GLY A 80 8.71 16.02 5.35
C GLY A 80 8.13 17.43 5.09
N ILE A 81 8.86 18.48 5.48
CA ILE A 81 8.38 19.90 5.55
C ILE A 81 7.71 20.42 4.25
N ILE A 82 8.10 19.90 3.07
CA ILE A 82 7.61 20.37 1.75
C ILE A 82 6.27 19.69 1.35
N GLY A 83 5.80 18.70 2.10
CA GLY A 83 4.54 18.00 1.85
C GLY A 83 3.35 18.55 2.66
N LYS A 84 2.13 18.42 2.14
CA LYS A 84 0.94 18.70 2.94
C LYS A 84 0.81 17.69 4.07
N LYS A 85 0.72 18.18 5.30
CA LYS A 85 0.53 17.35 6.50
C LYS A 85 -0.62 16.37 6.33
N GLY A 86 -0.37 15.10 6.65
CA GLY A 86 -1.35 14.02 6.50
C GLY A 86 -1.60 13.58 5.06
N GLU A 87 -0.79 14.00 4.07
CA GLU A 87 -0.83 13.47 2.70
C GLU A 87 0.50 12.82 2.33
N LEU A 88 0.42 11.61 1.76
CA LEU A 88 1.55 10.87 1.19
C LEU A 88 1.23 10.53 -0.27
N ILE A 89 2.25 10.52 -1.13
CA ILE A 89 2.10 10.12 -2.53
C ILE A 89 3.10 8.99 -2.82
N LEU A 90 2.60 7.80 -3.17
CA LEU A 90 3.43 6.73 -3.70
C LEU A 90 3.57 6.89 -5.21
N ARG A 91 4.81 6.91 -5.69
CA ARG A 91 5.18 6.98 -7.10
C ARG A 91 5.91 5.72 -7.54
N ASP A 92 5.79 5.39 -8.82
CA ASP A 92 6.56 4.31 -9.44
C ASP A 92 8.02 4.71 -9.69
N GLY A 93 8.80 3.80 -10.28
CA GLY A 93 10.19 4.05 -10.66
C GLY A 93 10.38 5.12 -11.74
N HIS A 94 9.32 5.51 -12.45
CA HIS A 94 9.33 6.60 -13.43
C HIS A 94 8.91 7.95 -12.83
N GLY A 95 8.43 7.95 -11.58
CA GLY A 95 7.96 9.15 -10.89
C GLY A 95 6.46 9.42 -11.04
N GLU A 96 5.71 8.54 -11.70
CA GLU A 96 4.28 8.68 -11.89
C GLU A 96 3.52 8.36 -10.60
N PRO A 97 2.55 9.18 -10.18
CA PRO A 97 1.79 8.96 -8.96
C PRO A 97 0.86 7.76 -9.11
N ILE A 98 1.03 6.76 -8.25
CA ILE A 98 0.23 5.53 -8.20
C ILE A 98 -0.86 5.64 -7.12
N LEU A 99 -0.48 6.14 -5.94
CA LEU A 99 -1.36 6.25 -4.79
C LEU A 99 -1.26 7.60 -4.13
N LEU A 100 -2.42 8.15 -3.80
CA LEU A 100 -2.56 9.25 -2.86
C LEU A 100 -3.10 8.71 -1.55
N ILE A 101 -2.39 8.93 -0.45
CA ILE A 101 -2.79 8.45 0.87
C ILE A 101 -3.04 9.64 1.77
N ARG A 102 -4.23 9.71 2.35
CA ARG A 102 -4.69 10.85 3.15
C ARG A 102 -5.08 10.42 4.56
N GLN A 103 -4.60 11.15 5.54
CA GLN A 103 -5.14 11.09 6.90
C GLN A 103 -6.45 11.86 6.93
N LYS A 104 -7.54 11.21 7.34
CA LYS A 104 -8.80 11.90 7.58
C LYS A 104 -8.71 12.62 8.94
N GLY A 105 -8.61 13.94 8.93
CA GLY A 105 -9.01 14.80 10.05
C GLY A 105 -10.52 15.05 9.96
N GLY A 106 -11.27 14.71 11.00
CA GLY A 106 -12.71 14.98 11.03
C GLY A 106 -12.99 16.36 11.60
N ILE A 107 -14.06 17.03 11.12
CA ILE A 107 -14.60 18.32 11.60
C ILE A 107 -15.18 18.21 13.05
N VAL A 108 -14.91 17.09 13.72
CA VAL A 108 -15.28 16.79 15.11
C VAL A 108 -14.00 16.40 15.85
N GLU A 109 -13.01 17.30 15.84
CA GLU A 109 -11.68 17.09 16.43
C GLU A 109 -11.69 16.80 17.94
N ALA A 110 -12.84 16.96 18.61
CA ALA A 110 -12.99 16.60 20.03
C ALA A 110 -13.55 15.18 20.28
N LEU A 111 -14.09 14.47 19.27
CA LEU A 111 -14.80 13.19 19.50
C LEU A 111 -14.34 12.02 18.61
N SER A 112 -13.62 12.26 17.51
CA SER A 112 -13.07 11.16 16.69
C SER A 112 -11.76 10.64 17.29
N ILE A 113 -11.87 9.69 18.23
CA ILE A 113 -10.76 9.00 18.90
C ILE A 113 -9.93 8.10 17.93
N TYR A 114 -10.33 8.00 16.66
CA TYR A 114 -9.69 7.15 15.65
C TYR A 114 -9.06 8.01 14.56
N LYS A 115 -7.74 7.93 14.42
CA LYS A 115 -7.04 8.39 13.22
C LYS A 115 -7.18 7.32 12.14
N GLN A 116 -7.67 7.71 10.97
CA GLN A 116 -7.86 6.80 9.83
C GLN A 116 -7.12 7.34 8.62
N TRP A 117 -6.42 6.44 7.93
CA TRP A 117 -5.79 6.71 6.65
C TRP A 117 -6.61 6.09 5.52
N LYS A 118 -6.62 6.76 4.37
CA LYS A 118 -7.31 6.31 3.17
C LYS A 118 -6.35 6.37 1.99
N GLY A 119 -6.16 5.24 1.32
CA GLY A 119 -5.38 5.13 0.09
C GLY A 119 -6.29 5.19 -1.13
N TYR A 120 -6.00 6.12 -2.03
CA TYR A 120 -6.73 6.37 -3.27
C TYR A 120 -5.83 6.02 -4.45
N SER A 121 -6.31 5.11 -5.30
CA SER A 121 -5.74 4.86 -6.61
C SER A 121 -6.48 5.71 -7.66
N TYR A 122 -5.96 5.72 -8.88
CA TYR A 122 -6.60 6.37 -10.01
C TYR A 122 -7.12 5.32 -10.99
N ASP A 123 -8.33 5.52 -11.50
CA ASP A 123 -8.81 4.71 -12.62
C ASP A 123 -8.26 5.22 -13.96
N PHE A 124 -8.61 4.55 -15.06
CA PHE A 124 -8.17 4.93 -16.40
C PHE A 124 -8.72 6.28 -16.89
N GLN A 125 -9.72 6.85 -16.20
CA GLN A 125 -10.27 8.19 -16.46
C GLN A 125 -9.62 9.25 -15.56
N GLY A 126 -8.66 8.86 -14.71
CA GLY A 126 -8.02 9.73 -13.73
C GLY A 126 -8.89 10.03 -12.51
N LEU A 127 -10.01 9.32 -12.32
CA LEU A 127 -10.87 9.51 -11.16
C LEU A 127 -10.29 8.77 -9.95
N GLN A 128 -10.30 9.46 -8.80
CA GLN A 128 -9.85 8.87 -7.55
C GLN A 128 -10.82 7.79 -7.08
N LYS A 129 -10.27 6.59 -6.86
CA LYS A 129 -10.99 5.45 -6.30
C LYS A 129 -10.37 5.08 -4.96
N LEU A 130 -11.19 4.98 -3.93
CA LEU A 130 -10.74 4.46 -2.64
C LEU A 130 -10.36 2.99 -2.81
N ALA A 131 -9.09 2.67 -2.54
CA ALA A 131 -8.54 1.33 -2.70
C ALA A 131 -8.40 0.61 -1.36
N PHE A 132 -8.01 1.33 -0.31
CA PHE A 132 -7.92 0.77 1.04
C PHE A 132 -8.07 1.84 2.12
N SER A 133 -8.31 1.40 3.35
CA SER A 133 -8.22 2.23 4.54
C SER A 133 -7.47 1.54 5.67
N ILE A 134 -6.76 2.32 6.47
CA ILE A 134 -5.98 1.85 7.63
C ILE A 134 -6.54 2.54 8.87
N ARG A 135 -6.90 1.76 9.89
CA ARG A 135 -7.38 2.27 11.17
C ARG A 135 -6.26 2.18 12.21
N GLU A 136 -5.94 3.31 12.81
CA GLU A 136 -5.00 3.35 13.93
C GLU A 136 -5.63 2.74 15.19
N PRO A 137 -4.83 2.06 16.03
CA PRO A 137 -5.24 1.63 17.36
C PRO A 137 -5.71 2.84 18.18
N ASN A 138 -6.80 2.69 18.92
CA ASN A 138 -7.26 3.73 19.83
C ASN A 138 -6.32 3.81 21.04
N ALA A 139 -5.72 4.97 21.30
CA ALA A 139 -4.83 5.19 22.44
C ALA A 139 -5.52 5.01 23.81
N CYS A 140 -6.85 5.14 23.87
CA CYS A 140 -7.62 5.10 25.11
C CYS A 140 -8.09 3.68 25.51
N PHE A 141 -8.16 2.72 24.57
CA PHE A 141 -8.68 1.38 24.83
C PHE A 141 -7.65 0.30 24.53
N SER A 142 -7.02 -0.23 25.58
CA SER A 142 -6.10 -1.39 25.62
C SER A 142 -4.88 -1.36 24.69
N ARG A 143 -3.72 -1.77 25.23
CA ARG A 143 -2.44 -1.92 24.54
C ARG A 143 -2.41 -3.06 23.48
N HIS A 144 -3.56 -3.53 23.03
CA HIS A 144 -3.74 -4.77 22.23
C HIS A 144 -4.47 -4.58 20.89
N ASN A 145 -4.77 -3.35 20.48
CA ASN A 145 -5.41 -3.13 19.20
C ASN A 145 -4.37 -3.12 18.07
N ALA A 146 -4.46 -4.08 17.15
CA ALA A 146 -3.61 -4.14 15.97
C ALA A 146 -4.02 -3.10 14.92
N ILE A 147 -3.08 -2.69 14.06
CA ILE A 147 -3.37 -1.79 12.93
C ILE A 147 -4.13 -2.60 11.87
N GLY A 148 -5.43 -2.32 11.75
CA GLY A 148 -6.31 -3.00 10.81
C GLY A 148 -6.37 -2.29 9.45
N ILE A 149 -6.35 -3.07 8.37
CA ILE A 149 -6.40 -2.58 6.99
C ILE A 149 -7.62 -3.19 6.30
N SER A 150 -8.46 -2.37 5.67
CA SER A 150 -9.61 -2.81 4.88
C SER A 150 -9.42 -2.44 3.42
N ILE A 151 -9.73 -3.36 2.51
CA ILE A 151 -9.76 -3.14 1.07
C ILE A 151 -11.13 -2.59 0.68
N GLU A 152 -11.14 -1.66 -0.28
CA GLU A 152 -12.35 -0.96 -0.72
C GLU A 152 -12.55 -1.08 -2.24
N PRO A 153 -13.81 -1.07 -2.72
CA PRO A 153 -15.04 -1.08 -1.94
C PRO A 153 -15.30 -2.43 -1.27
N LYS A 154 -15.81 -2.42 -0.03
CA LYS A 154 -16.28 -3.65 0.61
C LYS A 154 -17.40 -4.29 -0.22
N GLY A 155 -17.23 -5.58 -0.57
CA GLY A 155 -18.32 -6.37 -1.15
C GLY A 155 -19.50 -6.44 -0.18
N SER A 156 -20.73 -6.45 -0.70
CA SER A 156 -22.00 -6.33 0.02
C SER A 156 -22.36 -7.50 0.96
N GLY A 157 -21.39 -8.30 1.43
CA GLY A 157 -21.65 -9.59 2.08
C GLY A 157 -20.71 -9.97 3.22
N GLY A 158 -20.09 -9.01 3.92
CA GLY A 158 -19.06 -9.31 4.93
C GLY A 158 -19.36 -8.80 6.34
N HIS A 159 -20.31 -9.41 7.06
CA HIS A 159 -20.40 -9.31 8.52
C HIS A 159 -19.45 -10.33 9.19
N GLY A 160 -18.15 -10.27 8.88
CA GLY A 160 -17.17 -11.21 9.43
C GLY A 160 -15.74 -10.69 9.29
N LYS A 161 -15.08 -10.47 10.44
CA LYS A 161 -13.77 -9.82 10.66
C LYS A 161 -13.74 -8.34 10.22
N ASN A 162 -13.33 -7.44 11.14
CA ASN A 162 -13.37 -5.98 10.88
C ASN A 162 -12.40 -5.51 9.77
N TRP A 163 -11.40 -6.33 9.40
CA TRP A 163 -10.26 -5.96 8.56
C TRP A 163 -9.85 -7.12 7.64
N ASP A 164 -9.39 -6.78 6.43
CA ASP A 164 -8.89 -7.71 5.41
C ASP A 164 -7.43 -8.10 5.66
N PHE A 165 -6.64 -7.15 6.18
CA PHE A 165 -5.27 -7.36 6.63
C PHE A 165 -5.03 -6.72 7.99
N GLU A 166 -3.95 -7.14 8.64
CA GLU A 166 -3.52 -6.65 9.95
C GLU A 166 -2.00 -6.51 9.95
N VAL A 167 -1.48 -5.48 10.63
CA VAL A 167 -0.04 -5.36 10.90
C VAL A 167 0.27 -5.98 12.26
N LYS A 168 1.21 -6.92 12.29
CA LYS A 168 1.74 -7.55 13.50
C LYS A 168 3.21 -7.21 13.68
N GLY A 169 3.69 -7.19 14.93
CA GLY A 169 5.06 -6.83 15.27
C GLY A 169 5.23 -5.32 15.52
N TYR A 170 6.47 -4.85 15.44
CA TYR A 170 6.85 -3.47 15.78
C TYR A 170 7.65 -2.82 14.65
N PHE A 171 6.99 -1.92 13.91
CA PHE A 171 7.58 -1.26 12.74
C PHE A 171 8.82 -0.38 13.01
N PRO A 172 8.95 0.34 14.15
CA PRO A 172 10.15 1.13 14.43
C PRO A 172 11.45 0.31 14.43
N ASP A 173 11.39 -0.92 14.94
CA ASP A 173 12.51 -1.88 14.92
C ASP A 173 12.67 -2.58 13.57
N LYS A 174 11.81 -2.24 12.60
CA LYS A 174 11.69 -2.89 11.28
C LYS A 174 11.46 -4.39 11.40
N ASP A 175 10.77 -4.82 12.45
CA ASP A 175 10.36 -6.20 12.69
C ASP A 175 8.83 -6.28 12.74
N CYS A 176 8.21 -6.26 11.57
CA CYS A 176 6.76 -6.36 11.48
C CYS A 176 6.32 -7.07 10.20
N SER A 177 5.11 -7.61 10.24
CA SER A 177 4.51 -8.35 9.14
C SER A 177 3.12 -7.81 8.81
N ILE A 178 2.76 -7.83 7.53
CA ILE A 178 1.38 -7.65 7.09
C ILE A 178 0.80 -9.06 6.92
N VAL A 179 -0.28 -9.34 7.63
CA VAL A 179 -0.96 -10.64 7.60
C VAL A 179 -2.37 -10.51 7.03
N ASP A 180 -2.79 -11.52 6.27
CA ASP A 180 -4.16 -11.56 5.73
C ASP A 180 -5.20 -11.99 6.77
N SER A 181 -6.47 -11.98 6.37
CA SER A 181 -7.59 -12.39 7.22
C SER A 181 -7.50 -13.84 7.72
N LYS A 182 -6.73 -14.70 7.03
CA LYS A 182 -6.49 -16.12 7.37
C LYS A 182 -5.24 -16.31 8.24
N GLY A 183 -4.50 -15.24 8.53
CA GLY A 183 -3.27 -15.27 9.33
C GLY A 183 -2.00 -15.59 8.54
N ASN A 184 -2.06 -15.62 7.21
CA ASN A 184 -0.87 -15.81 6.38
C ASN A 184 -0.08 -14.51 6.29
N VAL A 185 1.25 -14.58 6.45
CA VAL A 185 2.13 -13.44 6.19
C VAL A 185 2.20 -13.17 4.69
N VAL A 186 1.75 -11.98 4.28
CA VAL A 186 1.76 -11.54 2.88
C VAL A 186 2.93 -10.62 2.56
N ALA A 187 3.42 -9.90 3.57
CA ALA A 187 4.67 -9.16 3.49
C ALA A 187 5.39 -9.16 4.85
N GLN A 188 6.71 -9.23 4.83
CA GLN A 188 7.55 -9.17 6.03
C GLN A 188 8.55 -8.02 5.89
N VAL A 189 8.59 -7.15 6.89
CA VAL A 189 9.62 -6.12 7.08
C VAL A 189 10.69 -6.71 8.00
N GLY A 190 11.95 -6.53 7.65
CA GLY A 190 13.07 -7.04 8.41
C GLY A 190 14.35 -6.25 8.18
N VAL A 191 15.32 -6.46 9.05
CA VAL A 191 16.71 -6.04 8.82
C VAL A 191 17.55 -7.29 8.62
N LYS A 192 18.50 -7.27 7.67
CA LYS A 192 19.46 -8.37 7.52
C LYS A 192 20.69 -8.05 8.37
N GLU A 193 21.00 -8.89 9.35
CA GLU A 193 22.18 -8.72 10.21
C GLU A 193 23.50 -8.65 9.42
N GLU A 194 23.62 -9.45 8.35
CA GLU A 194 24.79 -9.45 7.47
C GLU A 194 24.99 -8.11 6.76
N ILE A 195 23.89 -7.41 6.47
CA ILE A 195 23.90 -6.12 5.76
C ILE A 195 24.13 -4.98 6.73
N GLU A 196 23.64 -5.08 7.98
CA GLU A 196 24.03 -4.13 9.03
C GLU A 196 25.54 -4.15 9.31
N LYS A 197 26.19 -5.32 9.17
CA LYS A 197 27.64 -5.50 9.39
C LYS A 197 28.50 -5.00 8.23
N VAL A 198 27.98 -5.03 6.99
CA VAL A 198 28.73 -4.70 5.77
C VAL A 198 28.41 -3.29 5.25
N MET A 199 27.24 -2.73 5.56
CA MET A 199 26.86 -1.39 5.12
C MET A 199 27.39 -0.31 6.06
N THR A 200 28.05 0.69 5.47
CA THR A 200 28.52 1.90 6.16
C THR A 200 27.39 2.77 6.72
N SER A 201 26.12 2.50 6.36
CA SER A 201 24.96 3.20 6.90
C SER A 201 23.88 2.24 7.42
N LYS A 202 23.42 2.46 8.65
CA LYS A 202 22.32 1.73 9.34
C LYS A 202 20.93 2.06 8.75
N ASP A 203 20.91 2.48 7.49
CA ASP A 203 19.81 3.20 6.86
C ASP A 203 18.99 2.35 5.90
N LEU A 204 19.32 1.06 5.72
CA LEU A 204 18.55 0.16 4.87
C LEU A 204 17.83 -0.91 5.70
N TYR A 205 16.62 -1.25 5.28
CA TYR A 205 15.91 -2.45 5.70
C TYR A 205 15.29 -3.12 4.46
N HIS A 206 14.80 -4.34 4.60
CA HIS A 206 14.22 -5.07 3.49
C HIS A 206 12.76 -5.40 3.74
N VAL A 207 12.05 -5.61 2.64
CA VAL A 207 10.66 -6.05 2.63
C VAL A 207 10.55 -7.25 1.69
N VAL A 208 10.11 -8.37 2.24
CA VAL A 208 9.81 -9.58 1.49
C VAL A 208 8.33 -9.59 1.18
N VAL A 209 7.96 -9.60 -0.10
CA VAL A 209 6.57 -9.62 -0.57
C VAL A 209 6.26 -10.99 -1.18
N LYS A 210 5.18 -11.63 -0.72
CA LYS A 210 4.78 -12.95 -1.21
C LYS A 210 4.33 -12.91 -2.69
N PRO A 211 4.46 -14.03 -3.42
CA PRO A 211 3.91 -14.15 -4.76
C PRO A 211 2.45 -13.73 -4.85
N GLY A 212 2.09 -13.01 -5.91
CA GLY A 212 0.73 -12.54 -6.19
C GLY A 212 0.30 -11.30 -5.40
N MET A 213 1.05 -10.89 -4.36
CA MET A 213 0.71 -9.70 -3.59
C MET A 213 1.05 -8.42 -4.34
N ASP A 214 0.16 -7.44 -4.23
CA ASP A 214 0.30 -6.12 -4.82
C ASP A 214 1.37 -5.31 -4.05
N GLN A 215 2.52 -5.11 -4.69
CA GLN A 215 3.65 -4.40 -4.08
C GLN A 215 3.32 -2.94 -3.79
N ALA A 216 2.57 -2.25 -4.67
CA ALA A 216 2.21 -0.85 -4.47
C ALA A 216 1.30 -0.70 -3.24
N PHE A 217 0.36 -1.62 -3.02
CA PHE A 217 -0.42 -1.68 -1.78
C PHE A 217 0.47 -1.86 -0.55
N VAL A 218 1.40 -2.82 -0.58
CA VAL A 218 2.32 -3.09 0.54
C VAL A 218 3.14 -1.84 0.90
N PHE A 219 3.73 -1.15 -0.09
CA PHE A 219 4.48 0.08 0.17
C PHE A 219 3.60 1.27 0.56
N GLY A 220 2.34 1.31 0.12
CA GLY A 220 1.35 2.25 0.62
C GLY A 220 1.09 2.07 2.12
N VAL A 221 0.98 0.83 2.60
CA VAL A 221 0.86 0.51 4.03
C VAL A 221 2.13 0.91 4.78
N ILE A 222 3.31 0.53 4.27
CA ILE A 222 4.60 0.87 4.90
C ILE A 222 4.80 2.39 4.98
N ALA A 223 4.41 3.15 3.95
CA ALA A 223 4.47 4.62 3.96
C ALA A 223 3.67 5.22 5.12
N VAL A 224 2.49 4.65 5.40
CA VAL A 224 1.63 5.07 6.51
C VAL A 224 2.24 4.70 7.87
N LEU A 225 2.78 3.49 8.02
CA LEU A 225 3.48 3.07 9.24
C LEU A 225 4.69 3.97 9.54
N ASP A 226 5.45 4.31 8.50
CA ASP A 226 6.59 5.21 8.59
C ASP A 226 6.18 6.62 9.03
N TYR A 227 5.09 7.16 8.48
CA TYR A 227 4.54 8.45 8.90
C TYR A 227 4.07 8.44 10.37
N MET A 228 3.42 7.36 10.82
CA MET A 228 2.95 7.23 12.20
C MET A 228 4.11 7.29 13.21
N HIS A 229 5.19 6.57 12.93
CA HIS A 229 6.27 6.33 13.89
C HIS A 229 7.47 7.27 13.78
N HIS A 230 7.59 8.07 12.72
CA HIS A 230 8.70 9.02 12.57
C HIS A 230 8.25 10.46 12.84
N GLU A 231 7.89 10.71 14.10
CA GLU A 231 7.38 12.00 14.60
C GLU A 231 8.35 13.17 14.40
N SER A 232 9.66 12.90 14.40
CA SER A 232 10.71 13.92 14.39
C SER A 232 10.94 14.63 13.04
N THR A 233 10.26 14.18 11.97
CA THR A 233 10.32 14.82 10.63
C THR A 233 8.93 15.10 10.05
N ARG A 234 7.91 15.13 10.91
CA ARG A 234 6.53 15.45 10.51
C ARG A 234 6.47 16.83 9.85
N CYS A 235 5.68 16.93 8.79
CA CYS A 235 5.37 18.17 8.08
C CYS A 235 4.67 19.19 8.99
#